data_AF-M7BL74-F1
#
_entry.id   AF-M7BL74-F1
#
_cell.length_a   1.000
_cell.length_b   1.000
_cell.length_c   1.000
_cell.angle_alpha   90.00
_cell.angle_beta   90.00
_cell.angle_gamma   90.00
#
_symmetry.space_group_name_H-M   'P 1'
#
loop_
_entity.id
_entity.type
_entity.pdbx_description
1 polymer ?
#
loop_
_entity_poly.entity_id
_entity_poly.type
_entity_poly.pdbx_seq_one_letter_code
_entity_poly.pdbx_strand_id
1 'polypeptide(L)'
;MKMKILSALVLLSMLLGTNMMPFSRLSCYKKVLKDRNCHSISEGVASLRRIDGNLQDHFWEGQSCEMICYCNFSELLCCPK
;
A
#
# COMPACT_ATOMS: atom_id res chain seq x y z
N MET A 1 2.59 4.11 40.07
CA MET A 1 2.02 4.93 38.96
C MET A 1 2.94 5.02 37.75
N LYS A 2 4.23 5.36 37.90
CA LYS A 2 5.21 5.47 36.79
C LYS A 2 5.20 4.29 35.78
N MET A 3 5.20 3.06 36.28
CA MET A 3 5.26 1.87 35.42
C MET A 3 3.98 1.62 34.62
N LYS A 4 2.81 2.00 35.17
CA LYS A 4 1.52 1.91 34.48
C LYS A 4 1.43 2.92 33.33
N ILE A 5 1.99 4.12 33.53
CA ILE A 5 2.05 5.16 32.50
C ILE A 5 2.97 4.73 31.37
N LEU A 6 4.14 4.16 31.68
CA LEU A 6 5.06 3.64 30.66
C LEU A 6 4.41 2.52 29.82
N SER A 7 3.73 1.58 30.49
CA SER A 7 3.02 0.50 29.82
C SER A 7 1.90 1.03 28.92
N ALA A 8 1.13 2.02 29.38
CA ALA A 8 0.09 2.66 28.57
C ALA A 8 0.67 3.36 27.33
N LEU A 9 1.81 4.05 27.45
CA LEU A 9 2.49 4.71 26.33
C LEU A 9 3.01 3.71 25.29
N VAL A 10 3.55 2.58 25.75
CA VAL A 10 4.04 1.50 24.87
C VAL A 10 2.88 0.80 24.13
N LEU A 11 1.74 0.60 24.79
CA LEU A 11 0.53 0.12 24.15
C LEU A 11 0.01 1.13 23.10
N LEU A 12 0.05 2.43 23.41
CA LEU A 12 -0.39 3.50 22.52
C LEU A 12 0.49 3.60 21.26
N SER A 13 1.80 3.48 21.40
CA SER A 13 2.73 3.51 20.26
C SER A 13 2.55 2.30 19.33
N MET A 14 2.21 1.12 19.88
CA MET A 14 1.85 -0.04 19.08
C MET A 14 0.54 0.17 18.28
N LEU A 15 -0.45 0.86 18.86
CA LEU A 15 -1.71 1.20 18.19
C LEU A 15 -1.50 2.24 17.07
N LEU A 16 -0.60 3.19 17.26
CA LEU A 16 -0.25 4.23 16.26
C LEU A 16 0.65 3.70 15.13
N GLY A 17 1.19 2.49 15.28
CA GLY A 17 2.04 1.81 14.28
C GLY A 17 1.28 1.24 13.08
N THR A 18 -0.03 1.46 12.98
CA THR A 18 -0.74 1.22 11.72
C THR A 18 -0.21 2.22 10.69
N ASN A 19 0.60 1.73 9.74
CA ASN A 19 0.98 2.50 8.56
C ASN A 19 -0.30 2.99 7.89
N MET A 20 -0.69 4.23 8.18
CA MET A 20 -1.70 4.94 7.42
C MET A 20 -1.08 5.16 6.05
N MET A 21 -1.30 4.21 5.14
CA MET A 21 -1.08 4.47 3.73
C MET A 21 -1.80 5.77 3.39
N PRO A 22 -1.18 6.66 2.61
CA PRO A 22 -1.82 7.90 2.23
C PRO A 22 -3.03 7.58 1.35
N PHE A 23 -4.19 7.41 2.00
CA PHE A 23 -5.54 7.22 1.44
C PHE A 23 -6.01 8.47 0.66
N SER A 24 -5.16 9.50 0.57
CA SER A 24 -5.53 10.86 0.17
C SER A 24 -4.78 11.38 -1.06
N ARG A 25 -4.28 10.49 -1.94
CA ARG A 25 -3.90 10.95 -3.29
C ARG A 25 -5.16 11.02 -4.16
N LEU A 26 -5.76 12.22 -4.19
CA LEU A 26 -6.90 12.58 -5.04
C LEU A 26 -6.56 12.57 -6.55
N SER A 27 -5.28 12.38 -6.90
CA SER A 27 -4.81 12.34 -8.28
C SER A 27 -3.99 11.08 -8.52
N CYS A 28 -3.94 10.67 -9.79
CA CYS A 28 -3.03 9.63 -10.22
C CYS A 28 -1.56 10.01 -9.93
N TYR A 29 -0.75 9.01 -9.64
CA TYR A 29 0.69 9.19 -9.44
C TYR A 29 1.47 8.02 -10.02
N LYS A 30 2.72 8.29 -10.37
CA LYS A 30 3.67 7.28 -10.84
C LYS A 30 4.65 6.91 -9.74
N LYS A 31 5.02 5.64 -9.69
CA LYS A 31 6.04 5.11 -8.77
C LYS A 31 6.90 4.09 -9.50
N VAL A 32 8.21 4.27 -9.49
CA VAL A 32 9.16 3.26 -9.98
C VAL A 32 9.26 2.13 -8.95
N LEU A 33 9.20 0.89 -9.41
CA LEU A 33 9.34 -0.30 -8.58
C LEU A 33 10.80 -0.55 -8.23
N LYS A 34 11.04 -0.97 -6.97
CA LYS A 34 12.39 -1.25 -6.45
C LYS A 34 13.09 -2.34 -7.27
N ASP A 35 12.38 -3.42 -7.58
CA ASP A 35 12.91 -4.56 -8.35
C ASP A 35 12.65 -4.42 -9.86
N ARG A 36 12.14 -3.27 -10.29
CA ARG A 36 11.81 -2.92 -11.69
C ARG A 36 10.95 -3.95 -12.43
N ASN A 37 10.23 -4.80 -11.70
CA ASN A 37 9.36 -5.81 -12.26
C ASN A 37 8.03 -5.84 -11.50
N CYS A 38 6.97 -6.15 -12.22
CA CYS A 38 5.61 -6.17 -11.69
C CYS A 38 5.27 -7.48 -10.95
N HIS A 39 6.12 -8.50 -11.04
CA HIS A 39 5.84 -9.83 -10.50
C HIS A 39 6.15 -9.93 -8.99
N SER A 40 7.06 -9.10 -8.46
CA SER A 40 7.49 -9.10 -7.05
C SER A 40 6.83 -8.01 -6.19
N ILE A 41 5.71 -7.40 -6.63
CA ILE A 41 5.02 -6.30 -5.91
C ILE A 41 4.56 -6.70 -4.48
N SER A 42 4.63 -7.98 -4.13
CA SER A 42 4.33 -8.55 -2.82
C SER A 42 5.14 -7.99 -1.63
N GLU A 43 6.30 -7.34 -1.82
CA GLU A 43 7.23 -7.08 -0.69
C GLU A 43 7.44 -5.62 -0.25
N GLY A 44 6.75 -4.62 -0.79
CA GLY A 44 7.02 -3.25 -0.32
C GLY A 44 6.22 -2.11 -0.92
N VAL A 45 5.21 -2.41 -1.73
CA VAL A 45 4.30 -1.39 -2.25
C VAL A 45 2.93 -1.61 -1.62
N ALA A 46 2.69 -0.89 -0.54
CA ALA A 46 1.38 -0.38 -0.15
C ALA A 46 0.22 -1.39 -0.34
N SER A 47 0.13 -2.45 0.50
CA SER A 47 -1.02 -3.40 0.58
C SER A 47 -1.77 -3.70 -0.73
N LEU A 48 -1.04 -3.77 -1.85
CA LEU A 48 -1.61 -3.96 -3.18
C LEU A 48 -1.91 -5.44 -3.38
N ARG A 49 -3.15 -5.77 -3.72
CA ARG A 49 -3.57 -7.12 -4.09
C ARG A 49 -3.74 -7.23 -5.60
N ARG A 50 -3.43 -8.39 -6.17
CA ARG A 50 -3.74 -8.65 -7.59
C ARG A 50 -5.26 -8.67 -7.78
N ILE A 51 -5.75 -8.09 -8.87
CA ILE A 51 -7.16 -8.18 -9.23
C ILE A 51 -7.39 -9.54 -9.89
N ASP A 52 -8.20 -10.40 -9.28
CA ASP A 52 -8.58 -11.68 -9.87
C ASP A 52 -9.64 -11.49 -10.97
N GLY A 53 -9.41 -12.13 -12.11
CA GLY A 53 -10.34 -12.22 -13.23
C GLY A 53 -9.94 -11.39 -14.44
N ASN A 54 -9.65 -12.06 -15.57
CA ASN A 54 -9.45 -11.63 -16.98
C ASN A 54 -8.63 -10.36 -17.31
N LEU A 55 -8.34 -9.51 -16.34
CA LEU A 55 -7.41 -8.39 -16.36
C LEU A 55 -6.04 -8.99 -16.05
N GLN A 56 -5.20 -9.03 -17.09
CA GLN A 56 -3.89 -9.66 -17.06
C GLN A 56 -3.00 -9.10 -15.94
N ASP A 57 -1.88 -9.81 -15.66
CA ASP A 57 -0.89 -9.67 -14.56
C ASP A 57 -0.21 -8.28 -14.37
N HIS A 58 -0.88 -7.22 -14.79
CA HIS A 58 -0.52 -5.82 -14.80
C HIS A 58 -1.49 -4.94 -13.99
N PHE A 59 -2.48 -5.50 -13.30
CA PHE A 59 -3.39 -4.72 -12.46
C PHE A 59 -3.38 -5.16 -10.99
N TRP A 60 -3.30 -4.16 -10.12
CA TRP A 60 -3.40 -4.31 -8.67
C TRP A 60 -4.44 -3.35 -8.12
N GLU A 61 -5.03 -3.75 -7.01
CA GLU A 61 -5.97 -2.95 -6.25
C GLU A 61 -5.39 -2.64 -4.87
N GLY A 62 -5.59 -1.39 -4.43
CA GLY A 62 -5.24 -0.96 -3.08
C GLY A 62 -6.18 -1.54 -2.02
N GLN A 63 -5.85 -1.27 -0.76
CA GLN A 63 -6.69 -1.65 0.37
C GLN A 63 -8.11 -1.08 0.20
N SER A 64 -9.13 -1.86 0.56
CA SER A 64 -10.53 -1.41 0.48
C SER A 64 -11.03 -1.00 -0.91
N CYS A 65 -10.40 -1.45 -2.01
CA CYS A 65 -10.83 -1.15 -3.39
C CYS A 65 -10.79 0.34 -3.79
N GLU A 66 -10.12 1.18 -3.00
CA GLU A 66 -10.10 2.64 -3.21
C GLU A 66 -9.24 3.07 -4.40
N MET A 67 -8.34 2.19 -4.84
CA MET A 67 -7.20 2.50 -5.69
C MET A 67 -7.03 1.38 -6.71
N ILE A 68 -6.75 1.75 -7.95
CA ILE A 68 -6.29 0.84 -9.00
C ILE A 68 -4.90 1.24 -9.47
N CYS A 69 -4.02 0.27 -9.60
CA CYS A 69 -2.67 0.46 -10.12
C CYS A 69 -2.47 -0.39 -11.37
N TYR A 70 -1.93 0.23 -12.41
CA TYR A 70 -1.42 -0.46 -13.60
C TYR A 70 0.10 -0.49 -13.56
N CYS A 71 0.70 -1.66 -13.79
CA CYS A 71 2.15 -1.77 -13.92
C CYS A 71 2.57 -1.89 -15.38
N ASN A 72 3.44 -0.98 -15.78
CA ASN A 72 4.09 -0.97 -17.07
C ASN A 72 5.58 -1.27 -16.87
N PHE A 73 5.96 -2.54 -17.04
CA PHE A 73 7.32 -3.07 -16.82
C PHE A 73 7.90 -2.78 -15.42
N SER A 74 8.40 -1.56 -15.23
CA SER A 74 9.16 -1.12 -14.06
C SER A 74 8.46 -0.03 -13.26
N GLU A 75 7.31 0.45 -13.72
CA GLU A 75 6.57 1.58 -13.13
C GLU A 75 5.13 1.20 -12.81
N LEU A 76 4.64 1.67 -11.67
CA LEU A 76 3.22 1.68 -11.31
C LEU A 76 2.62 3.06 -11.60
N LEU A 77 1.50 3.06 -12.31
CA LEU A 77 0.56 4.17 -12.36
C LEU A 77 -0.61 3.82 -11.46
N CYS A 78 -0.73 4.50 -10.33
CA CYS A 78 -1.82 4.30 -9.38
C CYS A 78 -2.78 5.49 -9.42
N CYS A 79 -4.08 5.21 -9.46
CA CYS A 79 -5.14 6.20 -9.46
C CYS A 79 -6.20 5.83 -8.41
N PRO A 80 -6.82 6.83 -7.75
CA PRO A 80 -8.07 6.59 -7.04
C PRO A 80 -9.14 6.11 -8.03
N LYS A 81 -9.99 5.20 -7.57
CA LYS A 81 -11.13 4.69 -8.32
C LYS A 81 -12.29 5.69 -8.30
#